data_AF-E2NCS9-F1
#
_entry.id   AF-E2NCS9-F1
#
_cell.length_a   1.000
_cell.length_b   1.000
_cell.length_c   1.000
_cell.angle_alpha   90.00
_cell.angle_beta   90.00
_cell.angle_gamma   90.00
#
_symmetry.space_group_name_H-M   'P 1'
#
loop_
_entity.id
_entity.type
_entity.pdbx_description
1 polymer ?
#
loop_
_entity_poly.entity_id
_entity_poly.type
_entity_poly.pdbx_seq_one_letter_code
_entity_poly.pdbx_strand_id
1 'polypeptide(L)'
;MKLMFIVKIGVLSLVAVCLSYCSGRTNAAGEKLSCRSMQVEGGYGYVVVYGADTLIYQPYIPAIGEKTAFTSEEDALKIGTLVCRKLAEKQPPTVSREEIVENLPSMRLPAAGR
;
A
#
# COMPACT_ATOMS: atom_id res chain seq x y z
N MET A 1 -44.90 28.96 -23.66
CA MET A 1 -44.89 28.22 -22.38
C MET A 1 -44.61 26.72 -22.56
N LYS A 2 -45.44 25.93 -23.27
CA LYS A 2 -45.34 24.45 -23.35
C LYS A 2 -44.00 23.89 -23.90
N LEU A 3 -43.35 24.55 -24.87
CA LEU A 3 -42.11 24.06 -25.48
C LEU A 3 -40.88 24.16 -24.54
N MET A 4 -40.81 25.21 -23.71
CA MET A 4 -39.71 25.38 -22.75
C MET A 4 -39.71 24.33 -21.63
N PHE A 5 -40.86 23.71 -21.34
CA PHE A 5 -40.95 22.62 -20.36
C PHE A 5 -40.38 21.31 -20.93
N ILE A 6 -40.66 20.99 -22.20
CA ILE A 6 -40.18 19.77 -22.86
C ILE A 6 -38.66 19.77 -22.99
N VAL A 7 -38.06 20.91 -23.38
CA VAL A 7 -36.60 21.04 -23.51
C VAL A 7 -35.92 20.94 -22.14
N LYS A 8 -36.49 21.52 -21.08
CA LYS A 8 -35.93 21.43 -19.72
C LYS A 8 -35.97 20.01 -19.15
N ILE A 9 -37.05 19.27 -19.40
CA ILE A 9 -37.18 17.87 -18.98
C ILE A 9 -36.17 16.98 -19.71
N GLY A 10 -36.00 17.19 -21.02
CA GLY A 10 -35.02 16.44 -21.82
C GLY A 10 -33.58 16.69 -21.36
N VAL A 11 -33.20 17.94 -21.11
CA VAL A 11 -31.86 18.29 -20.62
C VAL A 11 -31.62 17.75 -19.21
N LEU A 12 -32.62 17.81 -18.32
CA LEU A 12 -32.50 17.26 -16.96
C LEU A 12 -32.33 15.73 -16.97
N SER A 13 -33.04 15.05 -17.88
CA SER A 13 -32.92 13.60 -18.06
C SER A 13 -31.56 13.20 -18.63
N LEU A 14 -31.02 13.97 -19.59
CA LEU A 14 -29.69 13.74 -20.15
C LEU A 14 -28.59 13.94 -19.08
N VAL A 15 -28.69 14.99 -18.26
CA VAL A 15 -27.74 15.23 -17.16
C VAL A 15 -27.80 14.12 -16.11
N ALA A 16 -28.99 13.61 -15.77
CA ALA A 16 -29.13 12.49 -14.85
C ALA A 16 -28.51 11.18 -15.40
N VAL A 17 -28.66 10.90 -16.69
CA VAL A 17 -28.03 9.75 -17.35
C VAL A 17 -26.50 9.90 -17.38
N CYS A 18 -25.99 11.11 -17.64
CA CYS A 18 -24.56 11.39 -17.58
C CYS A 18 -24.00 11.22 -16.16
N LEU A 19 -24.69 11.72 -15.13
CA LEU A 19 -24.28 11.55 -13.73
C LEU A 19 -24.34 10.08 -13.27
N SER A 20 -25.29 9.30 -13.80
CA SER A 20 -25.37 7.86 -13.54
C SER A 20 -24.21 7.09 -14.18
N TYR A 21 -23.75 7.47 -15.38
CA TYR A 21 -22.57 6.87 -16.01
C TYR A 21 -21.24 7.30 -15.37
N CYS A 22 -21.19 8.49 -14.77
CA CYS A 22 -20.03 9.02 -14.05
C CYS A 22 -19.98 8.56 -12.59
N SER A 23 -20.97 7.80 -12.11
CA SER A 23 -20.93 7.16 -10.79
C SER A 23 -19.96 5.99 -10.89
N GLY A 24 -18.67 6.31 -10.77
CA GLY A 24 -17.58 5.34 -10.76
C GLY A 24 -17.91 4.20 -9.84
N ARG A 25 -17.78 2.98 -10.37
CA ARG A 25 -17.73 1.75 -9.57
C ARG A 25 -16.75 1.99 -8.44
N THR A 26 -17.27 2.25 -7.24
CA THR A 26 -16.48 2.00 -6.05
C THR A 26 -16.35 0.49 -6.01
N ASN A 27 -15.15 -0.01 -6.33
CA ASN A 27 -14.79 -1.38 -6.01
C ASN A 27 -14.63 -1.46 -4.48
N ALA A 28 -15.70 -1.18 -3.73
CA ALA A 28 -15.79 -1.36 -2.29
C ALA A 28 -15.97 -2.85 -1.94
N ALA A 29 -15.52 -3.75 -2.82
CA ALA A 29 -15.37 -5.17 -2.54
C ALA A 29 -14.02 -5.38 -1.85
N GLY A 30 -13.91 -4.89 -0.61
CA GLY A 30 -12.97 -5.42 0.37
C GLY A 30 -11.49 -5.56 -0.03
N GLU A 31 -10.93 -4.64 -0.83
CA GLU A 31 -9.50 -4.62 -1.06
C GLU A 31 -8.79 -4.41 0.28
N LYS A 32 -8.22 -5.50 0.78
CA LYS A 32 -7.56 -5.56 2.08
C LYS A 32 -6.08 -5.36 1.86
N LEU A 33 -5.51 -4.41 2.60
CA LEU A 33 -4.07 -4.26 2.68
C LEU A 33 -3.44 -5.57 3.17
N SER A 34 -2.48 -6.11 2.44
CA SER A 34 -1.76 -7.32 2.83
C SER A 34 -0.28 -7.21 2.54
N CYS A 35 0.50 -7.92 3.36
CA CYS A 35 1.95 -7.95 3.26
C CYS A 35 2.40 -9.37 2.93
N ARG A 36 3.37 -9.48 2.04
CA ARG A 36 3.95 -10.76 1.61
C ARG A 36 5.46 -10.63 1.55
N SER A 37 6.14 -11.69 1.90
CA SER A 37 7.56 -11.87 1.59
C SER A 37 7.76 -12.03 0.08
N MET A 38 8.96 -11.70 -0.38
CA MET A 38 9.43 -12.03 -1.71
C MET A 38 10.91 -12.40 -1.67
N GLN A 39 11.31 -13.35 -2.50
CA GLN A 39 12.71 -13.70 -2.65
C GLN A 39 13.42 -12.69 -3.56
N VAL A 40 14.63 -12.29 -3.18
CA VAL A 40 15.48 -11.36 -3.92
C VAL A 40 16.92 -11.89 -3.99
N GLU A 41 17.78 -11.23 -4.76
CA GLU A 41 19.20 -11.57 -4.76
C GLU A 41 19.78 -11.41 -3.35
N GLY A 42 20.36 -12.48 -2.81
CA GLY A 42 20.99 -12.48 -1.49
C GLY A 42 20.05 -12.61 -0.29
N GLY A 43 18.74 -12.82 -0.48
CA GLY A 43 17.82 -13.07 0.64
C GLY A 43 16.35 -12.80 0.34
N TYR A 44 15.70 -12.09 1.25
CA TYR A 44 14.27 -11.78 1.22
C TYR A 44 14.01 -10.28 1.37
N GLY A 45 12.96 -9.83 0.69
CA GLY A 45 12.33 -8.54 0.90
C GLY A 45 10.84 -8.72 1.17
N TYR A 46 10.09 -7.62 1.19
CA TYR A 46 8.64 -7.68 1.32
C TYR A 46 7.95 -6.74 0.33
N VAL A 47 6.69 -7.07 0.06
CA VAL A 47 5.78 -6.23 -0.72
C VAL A 47 4.52 -5.96 0.09
N VAL A 48 4.04 -4.72 -0.02
CA VAL A 48 2.74 -4.32 0.50
C VAL A 48 1.81 -4.16 -0.69
N VAL A 49 0.69 -4.89 -0.68
CA VAL A 49 -0.29 -4.88 -1.76
C VAL A 49 -1.67 -4.45 -1.26
N TYR A 50 -2.41 -3.77 -2.13
CA TYR A 50 -3.80 -3.40 -1.92
C TYR A 50 -4.60 -3.87 -3.13
N GLY A 51 -5.43 -4.91 -2.94
CA GLY A 51 -6.07 -5.59 -4.06
C GLY A 51 -5.02 -6.22 -4.98
N ALA A 52 -5.01 -5.80 -6.25
CA ALA A 52 -4.03 -6.23 -7.25
C ALA A 52 -2.78 -5.33 -7.33
N ASP A 53 -2.81 -4.16 -6.69
CA ASP A 53 -1.76 -3.15 -6.83
C ASP A 53 -0.66 -3.34 -5.79
N THR A 54 0.60 -3.23 -6.23
CA THR A 54 1.76 -3.18 -5.32
C THR A 54 1.98 -1.74 -4.89
N LEU A 55 1.74 -1.45 -3.60
CA LEU A 55 1.92 -0.12 -3.03
C LEU A 55 3.36 0.15 -2.62
N ILE A 56 4.03 -0.87 -2.05
CA ILE A 56 5.42 -0.75 -1.59
C ILE A 56 6.16 -2.01 -2.04
N TYR A 57 7.28 -1.80 -2.72
CA TYR A 57 8.24 -2.82 -3.10
C TYR A 57 9.54 -2.57 -2.33
N GLN A 58 9.85 -3.42 -1.35
CA GLN A 58 10.98 -3.22 -0.44
C GLN A 58 11.93 -4.44 -0.49
N PRO A 59 12.88 -4.45 -1.44
CA PRO A 59 13.82 -5.56 -1.60
C PRO A 59 14.92 -5.62 -0.53
N TYR A 60 15.15 -4.52 0.19
CA TYR A 60 16.23 -4.40 1.18
C TYR A 60 15.70 -3.93 2.53
N ILE A 61 16.47 -4.15 3.60
CA ILE A 61 16.12 -3.76 4.96
C ILE A 61 15.92 -2.23 5.00
N PRO A 62 14.74 -1.73 5.47
CA PRO A 62 14.51 -0.29 5.58
C PRO A 62 15.47 0.34 6.61
N ALA A 63 15.67 1.66 6.54
CA ALA A 63 16.59 2.40 7.42
C ALA A 63 18.06 1.95 7.44
N ILE A 64 18.44 1.01 6.57
CA ILE A 64 19.83 0.63 6.30
C ILE A 64 20.20 1.22 4.94
N GLY A 65 21.27 2.01 4.88
CA GLY A 65 21.72 2.66 3.64
C GLY A 65 22.33 1.68 2.63
N GLU A 66 22.65 0.47 3.07
CA GLU A 66 23.21 -0.61 2.24
C GLU A 66 22.07 -1.42 1.58
N LYS A 67 22.35 -1.96 0.40
CA LYS A 67 21.45 -2.87 -0.33
C LYS A 67 21.48 -4.28 0.28
N THR A 68 21.10 -4.38 1.54
CA THR A 68 21.15 -5.62 2.32
C THR A 68 19.74 -6.19 2.41
N ALA A 69 19.53 -7.39 1.87
CA ALA A 69 18.28 -8.13 2.00
C ALA A 69 18.17 -8.76 3.40
N PHE A 70 16.95 -9.14 3.80
CA PHE A 70 16.76 -9.95 5.00
C PHE A 70 17.29 -11.36 4.75
N THR A 71 17.95 -11.95 5.73
CA THR A 71 18.41 -13.35 5.64
C THR A 71 17.27 -14.35 5.80
N SER A 72 16.23 -13.97 6.55
CA SER A 72 15.06 -14.80 6.82
C SER A 72 13.80 -14.21 6.19
N GLU A 73 12.98 -15.08 5.62
CA GLU A 73 11.64 -14.74 5.14
C GLU A 73 10.74 -14.21 6.26
N GLU A 74 10.83 -14.81 7.46
CA GLU A 74 10.06 -14.38 8.63
C GLU A 74 10.41 -12.96 9.05
N ASP A 75 11.69 -12.59 9.00
CA ASP A 75 12.14 -11.24 9.38
C ASP A 75 11.60 -10.20 8.39
N ALA A 76 11.68 -10.51 7.09
CA ALA A 76 11.09 -9.67 6.04
C ALA A 76 9.57 -9.53 6.22
N LEU A 77 8.88 -10.63 6.53
CA LEU A 77 7.43 -10.61 6.72
C LEU A 77 7.03 -9.87 7.99
N LYS A 78 7.80 -9.98 9.08
CA LYS A 78 7.51 -9.26 10.33
C LYS A 78 7.62 -7.75 10.13
N ILE A 79 8.68 -7.28 9.47
CA ILE A 79 8.83 -5.84 9.14
C ILE A 79 7.79 -5.40 8.10
N GLY A 80 7.51 -6.23 7.09
CA GLY A 80 6.41 -5.95 6.16
C GLY A 80 5.08 -5.79 6.90
N THR A 81 4.76 -6.69 7.82
CA THR A 81 3.53 -6.63 8.63
C THR A 81 3.46 -5.37 9.49
N LEU A 82 4.59 -4.91 10.06
CA LEU A 82 4.67 -3.62 10.74
C LEU A 82 4.28 -2.45 9.81
N VAL A 83 4.78 -2.44 8.58
CA VAL A 83 4.43 -1.43 7.57
C VAL A 83 2.94 -1.52 7.20
N CYS A 84 2.42 -2.73 7.00
CA CYS A 84 0.98 -2.94 6.79
C CYS A 84 0.14 -2.35 7.93
N ARG A 85 0.53 -2.62 9.18
CA ARG A 85 -0.17 -2.08 10.36
C ARG A 85 -0.17 -0.56 10.36
N LYS A 86 0.98 0.07 10.14
CA LYS A 86 1.11 1.53 10.08
C LYS A 86 0.21 2.15 9.03
N LEU A 87 0.19 1.58 7.83
CA LEU A 87 -0.68 2.05 6.76
C LEU A 87 -2.17 1.88 7.09
N ALA A 88 -2.55 0.75 7.71
CA ALA A 88 -3.92 0.54 8.18
C ALA A 88 -4.33 1.56 9.26
N GLU A 89 -3.38 1.98 10.10
CA GLU A 89 -3.54 3.03 11.12
C GLU A 89 -3.37 4.46 10.57
N LYS A 90 -3.22 4.63 9.25
CA LYS A 90 -2.98 5.94 8.58
C LYS A 90 -1.72 6.66 9.07
N GLN A 91 -0.73 5.91 9.55
CA GLN A 91 0.59 6.40 9.91
C GLN A 91 1.56 6.29 8.72
N PRO A 92 2.66 7.07 8.72
CA PRO A 92 3.71 6.94 7.72
C PRO A 92 4.28 5.51 7.69
N PRO A 93 4.51 4.91 6.50
CA PRO A 93 5.07 3.56 6.38
C PRO A 93 6.57 3.49 6.72
N THR A 94 7.20 4.61 7.09
CA THR A 94 8.61 4.69 7.47
C THR A 94 8.89 3.77 8.66
N VAL A 95 9.92 2.93 8.54
CA VAL A 95 10.41 2.07 9.63
C VAL A 95 11.75 2.61 10.09
N SER A 96 11.91 2.88 11.39
CA SER A 96 13.17 3.33 11.97
C SER A 96 14.09 2.17 12.33
N ARG A 97 15.36 2.47 12.61
CA ARG A 97 16.35 1.45 13.03
C ARG A 97 15.97 0.83 14.37
N GLU A 98 15.41 1.62 15.27
CA GLU A 98 14.93 1.21 16.59
C GLU A 98 13.80 0.20 16.46
N GLU A 99 12.84 0.47 15.57
CA GLU A 99 11.73 -0.45 15.31
C GLU A 99 12.21 -1.78 14.72
N ILE A 100 13.26 -1.77 13.92
CA ILE A 100 13.87 -3.00 13.41
C ILE A 100 14.49 -3.81 14.56
N VAL A 101 15.26 -3.17 15.45
CA VAL A 101 15.86 -3.83 16.62
C VAL A 101 14.80 -4.37 17.57
N GLU A 102 13.71 -3.62 17.79
CA GLU A 102 12.59 -4.03 18.65
C GLU A 102 11.86 -5.26 18.08
N ASN A 103 11.59 -5.27 16.77
CA ASN A 103 10.86 -6.36 16.14
C ASN A 103 11.75 -7.57 15.80
N LEU A 104 13.05 -7.34 15.59
CA LEU A 104 14.06 -8.33 15.18
C LEU A 104 15.28 -8.30 16.13
N PRO A 105 15.15 -8.70 17.41
CA PRO A 105 16.23 -8.60 18.40
C PRO A 105 17.45 -9.46 18.07
N SER A 106 17.27 -10.52 17.28
CA SER A 106 18.35 -11.41 16.83
C SER A 106 19.15 -10.84 15.65
N MET A 107 18.64 -9.80 14.99
CA MET A 107 19.27 -9.22 13.81
C MET A 107 20.38 -8.25 14.22
N ARG A 108 21.59 -8.47 13.68
CA ARG A 108 22.69 -7.51 13.82
C ARG A 108 22.67 -6.51 12.68
N LEU A 109 22.24 -5.29 12.96
CA LEU A 109 22.25 -4.22 11.98
C LEU A 109 23.67 -3.67 11.81
N PRO A 110 24.12 -3.42 10.56
CA PRO A 110 25.38 -2.74 10.33
C PRO A 110 25.37 -1.35 10.99
N ALA A 111 26.55 -0.86 11.36
CA ALA A 111 26.69 0.49 11.86
C ALA A 111 26.19 1.47 10.80
N ALA A 112 25.50 2.54 11.22
CA ALA A 112 25.05 3.57 10.28
C ALA A 112 26.26 4.09 9.50
N GLY A 113 26.23 3.94 8.17
CA GLY A 113 27.28 4.43 7.29
C GLY A 113 27.50 5.92 7.52
N ARG A 114 28.78 6.31 7.62
CA ARG A 114 29.22 7.70 7.78
C ARG A 114 29.19 8.43 6.45
#